data_AF-A0AA96JAN5-F1
#
_entry.id   AF-A0AA96JAN5-F1
#
_cell.length_a   1.000
_cell.length_b   1.000
_cell.length_c   1.000
_cell.angle_alpha   90.00
_cell.angle_beta   90.00
_cell.angle_gamma   90.00
#
_symmetry.space_group_name_H-M   'P 1'
#
loop_
_entity.id
_entity.type
_entity.pdbx_description
1 polymer ?
#
loop_
_entity_poly.entity_id
_entity_poly.type
_entity_poly.pdbx_seq_one_letter_code
_entity_poly.pdbx_strand_id
1 'polypeptide(L)'
;MGHRHRGSPGGTGKAPASEVLAHASEVYSLIGQAPEAYEAALLQAYPERPNPIFEALNGRLSIRQLRVMVEHLPRGPVDREVNGPWGDIEYLLHDIANSLRLLNTTYSNVHRPKGAPQRKPTFLPGPDDKKQDADPRSEQQIQAEQDHLLAVLARDRG
;
A
#
# COMPACT_ATOMS: atom_id res chain seq x y z
N MET A 1 -25.73 -24.55 -60.88
CA MET A 1 -25.92 -23.13 -60.48
C MET A 1 -26.87 -23.12 -59.31
N GLY A 2 -26.57 -22.69 -58.09
CA GLY A 2 -25.40 -22.10 -57.46
C GLY A 2 -25.85 -21.76 -56.04
N HIS A 3 -25.13 -22.27 -55.05
CA HIS A 3 -25.32 -22.03 -53.62
C HIS A 3 -25.43 -20.53 -53.28
N ARG A 4 -26.13 -20.21 -52.19
CA ARG A 4 -25.63 -19.29 -51.16
C ARG A 4 -26.32 -19.49 -49.81
N HIS A 5 -25.56 -20.12 -48.91
CA HIS A 5 -25.67 -19.96 -47.46
C HIS A 5 -25.57 -18.48 -47.07
N ARG A 6 -26.40 -18.05 -46.11
CA ARG A 6 -26.06 -16.95 -45.20
C ARG A 6 -26.02 -17.52 -43.79
N GLY A 7 -24.80 -17.62 -43.26
CA GLY A 7 -24.55 -17.97 -41.87
C GLY A 7 -25.09 -16.90 -40.93
N SER A 8 -25.71 -17.36 -39.86
CA SER A 8 -26.14 -16.52 -38.73
C SER A 8 -24.93 -16.23 -37.84
N PRO A 9 -24.71 -14.99 -37.39
CA PRO A 9 -23.64 -14.64 -36.47
C PRO A 9 -24.12 -14.84 -35.02
N GLY A 10 -23.24 -15.31 -34.14
CA GLY A 10 -23.53 -15.32 -32.70
C GLY A 10 -22.85 -16.45 -31.95
N GLY A 11 -21.53 -16.54 -32.05
CA GLY A 11 -20.76 -17.36 -31.12
C GLY A 11 -20.96 -16.84 -29.70
N THR A 12 -21.76 -17.53 -28.90
CA THR A 12 -21.74 -17.39 -27.45
C THR A 12 -20.39 -17.90 -26.97
N GLY A 13 -19.42 -17.00 -26.87
CA GLY A 13 -18.14 -17.25 -26.22
C GLY A 13 -18.37 -17.56 -24.74
N LYS A 14 -18.71 -18.81 -24.43
CA LYS A 14 -18.49 -19.37 -23.10
C LYS A 14 -16.99 -19.34 -22.90
N ALA A 15 -16.50 -18.49 -22.01
CA ALA A 15 -15.11 -18.54 -21.56
C ALA A 15 -14.78 -20.01 -21.20
N PRO A 16 -13.63 -20.55 -21.63
CA PRO A 16 -13.25 -21.92 -21.30
C PRO A 16 -13.27 -22.11 -19.79
N ALA A 17 -13.75 -23.25 -19.32
CA ALA A 17 -13.92 -23.53 -17.88
C ALA A 17 -12.63 -23.28 -17.05
N SER A 18 -11.46 -23.39 -17.68
CA SER A 18 -10.16 -23.06 -17.09
C SER A 18 -10.00 -21.58 -16.72
N GLU A 19 -10.49 -20.63 -17.52
CA GLU A 19 -10.43 -19.20 -17.22
C GLU A 19 -11.36 -18.82 -16.07
N VAL A 20 -12.56 -19.41 -16.04
CA VAL A 20 -13.52 -19.18 -14.95
C VAL A 20 -12.95 -19.67 -13.61
N LEU A 21 -12.26 -20.81 -13.62
CA LEU A 21 -11.60 -21.36 -12.43
C LEU A 21 -10.39 -20.53 -11.99
N ALA A 22 -9.59 -20.02 -12.93
CA ALA A 22 -8.45 -19.14 -12.62
C ALA A 22 -8.91 -17.83 -11.97
N HIS A 23 -9.96 -17.20 -12.52
CA HIS A 23 -10.50 -15.98 -11.92
C HIS A 23 -11.13 -16.21 -10.55
N ALA A 24 -11.74 -17.38 -10.34
CA ALA A 24 -12.23 -17.78 -9.03
C ALA A 24 -11.10 -17.89 -8.01
N SER A 25 -10.01 -18.59 -8.35
CA SER A 25 -8.88 -18.77 -7.45
C SER A 25 -8.20 -17.45 -7.10
N GLU A 26 -8.10 -16.51 -8.05
CA GLU A 26 -7.57 -15.16 -7.79
C GLU A 26 -8.43 -14.38 -6.79
N VAL A 27 -9.76 -14.36 -6.98
CA VAL A 27 -10.67 -13.63 -6.09
C VAL A 27 -10.67 -14.21 -4.68
N TYR A 28 -10.67 -15.54 -4.56
CA TYR A 28 -10.59 -16.19 -3.25
C TYR A 28 -9.22 -15.99 -2.58
N SER A 29 -8.13 -15.96 -3.36
CA SER A 29 -6.80 -15.67 -2.83
C SER A 29 -6.71 -14.23 -2.31
N LEU A 30 -7.33 -13.27 -3.02
CA LEU A 30 -7.40 -11.88 -2.60
C LEU A 30 -8.19 -11.72 -1.29
N ILE A 31 -9.38 -12.32 -1.21
CA ILE A 31 -10.20 -12.31 0.02
C ILE A 31 -9.46 -13.02 1.16
N GLY A 32 -8.75 -14.12 0.87
CA GLY A 32 -8.01 -14.89 1.86
C GLY A 32 -6.85 -14.16 2.53
N GLN A 33 -6.40 -13.01 2.01
CA GLN A 33 -5.37 -12.18 2.66
C GLN A 33 -5.88 -11.48 3.92
N ALA A 34 -7.15 -11.08 3.94
CA ALA A 34 -7.78 -10.37 5.06
C ALA A 34 -9.29 -10.65 5.08
N PRO A 35 -9.72 -11.90 5.34
CA PRO A 35 -11.09 -12.34 5.08
C PRO A 35 -12.14 -11.55 5.88
N GLU A 36 -11.86 -11.26 7.15
CA GLU A 36 -12.75 -10.48 8.01
C GLU A 36 -12.87 -9.02 7.56
N ALA A 37 -11.78 -8.43 7.07
CA ALA A 37 -11.78 -7.05 6.58
C ALA A 37 -12.60 -6.93 5.28
N TYR A 38 -12.43 -7.86 4.34
CA TYR A 38 -13.21 -7.90 3.10
C TYR A 38 -14.70 -8.14 3.37
N GLU A 39 -15.01 -9.06 4.28
CA GLU A 39 -16.39 -9.31 4.69
C GLU A 39 -17.04 -8.06 5.30
N ALA A 40 -16.36 -7.42 6.26
CA ALA A 40 -16.85 -6.19 6.89
C ALA A 40 -17.03 -5.05 5.88
N ALA A 41 -16.06 -4.87 4.97
CA ALA A 41 -16.12 -3.82 3.95
C ALA A 41 -17.25 -4.07 2.94
N LEU A 42 -17.48 -5.32 2.54
CA LEU A 42 -18.59 -5.68 1.65
C LEU A 42 -19.95 -5.45 2.32
N LEU A 43 -20.09 -5.82 3.60
CA LEU A 43 -21.31 -5.57 4.37
C LEU A 43 -21.57 -4.06 4.56
N GLN A 44 -20.53 -3.27 4.76
CA GLN A 44 -20.64 -1.83 4.91
C GLN A 44 -20.98 -1.11 3.60
N ALA A 45 -20.34 -1.50 2.49
CA ALA A 45 -20.53 -0.88 1.18
C ALA A 45 -21.85 -1.28 0.52
N TYR A 46 -22.38 -2.46 0.85
CA TYR A 46 -23.59 -3.02 0.25
C TYR A 46 -24.61 -3.48 1.30
N PRO A 47 -25.15 -2.56 2.14
CA PRO A 47 -25.99 -2.92 3.29
C PRO A 47 -27.35 -3.54 2.90
N GLU A 48 -27.83 -3.25 1.69
CA GLU A 48 -29.10 -3.78 1.16
C GLU A 48 -29.00 -5.25 0.74
N ARG A 49 -27.78 -5.81 0.67
CA ARG A 49 -27.57 -7.21 0.30
C ARG A 49 -27.21 -8.06 1.52
N PRO A 50 -27.72 -9.31 1.59
CA PRO A 50 -27.12 -10.35 2.39
C PRO A 50 -25.64 -10.51 2.03
N ASN A 51 -24.85 -11.01 2.98
CA ASN A 51 -23.40 -11.17 2.86
C ASN A 51 -22.96 -11.65 1.45
N PRO A 52 -22.31 -10.78 0.65
CA PRO A 52 -22.00 -11.06 -0.75
C PRO A 52 -21.08 -12.28 -0.96
N ILE A 53 -20.23 -12.59 0.03
CA ILE A 53 -19.36 -13.76 0.00
C ILE A 53 -20.20 -15.04 0.08
N PHE A 54 -21.14 -15.09 1.02
CA PHE A 54 -22.07 -16.22 1.13
C PHE A 54 -22.99 -16.35 -0.09
N GLU A 55 -23.42 -15.24 -0.69
CA GLU A 55 -24.21 -15.30 -1.93
C GLU A 55 -23.41 -15.92 -3.08
N ALA A 56 -22.11 -15.63 -3.18
CA ALA A 56 -21.24 -16.21 -4.19
C ALA A 56 -21.02 -17.72 -3.96
N LEU A 57 -20.80 -18.13 -2.71
CA LEU A 57 -20.63 -19.54 -2.34
C LEU A 57 -21.90 -20.36 -2.61
N ASN A 58 -23.07 -19.76 -2.41
CA ASN A 58 -24.37 -20.39 -2.69
C ASN A 58 -24.78 -20.29 -4.18
N GLY A 59 -23.94 -19.73 -5.04
CA GLY A 59 -24.22 -19.56 -6.48
C GLY A 59 -25.31 -18.53 -6.80
N ARG A 60 -25.73 -17.71 -5.83
CA ARG A 60 -26.69 -16.60 -6.02
C ARG A 60 -26.02 -15.36 -6.60
N LEU A 61 -24.72 -15.20 -6.34
CA LEU A 61 -23.86 -14.17 -6.91
C LEU A 61 -22.81 -14.84 -7.80
N SER A 62 -22.60 -14.31 -9.01
CA SER A 62 -21.51 -14.82 -9.86
C SER A 62 -20.15 -14.35 -9.33
N ILE A 63 -19.11 -15.16 -9.53
CA ILE A 63 -17.73 -14.81 -9.15
C ILE A 63 -17.28 -13.50 -9.81
N ARG A 64 -17.74 -13.25 -11.05
CA ARG A 64 -17.47 -11.99 -11.75
C ARG A 64 -18.12 -10.79 -11.04
N GLN A 65 -19.34 -10.93 -10.52
CA GLN A 65 -19.99 -9.88 -9.73
C GLN A 65 -19.27 -9.68 -8.40
N LEU A 66 -18.88 -10.76 -7.71
CA LEU A 66 -18.09 -10.65 -6.48
C LEU A 66 -16.77 -9.91 -6.72
N ARG A 67 -16.05 -10.25 -7.80
CA ARG A 67 -14.83 -9.52 -8.19
C ARG A 67 -15.08 -8.03 -8.35
N VAL A 68 -16.11 -7.64 -9.11
CA VAL A 68 -16.42 -6.23 -9.34
C VAL A 68 -16.72 -5.52 -8.02
N MET A 69 -17.45 -6.15 -7.11
CA MET A 69 -17.73 -5.59 -5.79
C MET A 69 -16.46 -5.38 -4.97
N VAL A 70 -15.56 -6.37 -4.98
CA VAL A 70 -14.26 -6.30 -4.27
C VAL A 70 -13.36 -5.21 -4.87
N GLU A 71 -13.25 -5.13 -6.21
CA GLU A 71 -12.44 -4.13 -6.91
C GLU A 71 -12.93 -2.69 -6.71
N HIS A 72 -14.24 -2.51 -6.45
CA HIS A 72 -14.87 -1.20 -6.26
C HIS A 72 -15.17 -0.90 -4.78
N LEU A 73 -14.59 -1.66 -3.85
CA LEU A 73 -14.66 -1.29 -2.45
C LEU A 73 -13.98 0.08 -2.23
N PRO A 74 -14.59 0.97 -1.43
CA PRO A 74 -13.93 2.20 -1.06
C PRO A 74 -12.63 1.89 -0.30
N ARG A 75 -11.57 2.68 -0.56
CA ARG A 75 -10.34 2.63 0.25
C ARG A 75 -10.71 2.82 1.72
N GLY A 76 -10.31 1.89 2.57
CA GLY A 76 -10.91 1.74 3.90
C GLY A 76 -10.22 0.68 4.75
N PRO A 77 -10.95 0.00 5.65
CA PRO A 77 -10.38 -0.98 6.59
C PRO A 77 -9.57 -2.09 5.91
N VAL A 78 -10.01 -2.56 4.74
CA VAL A 78 -9.28 -3.55 3.93
C VAL A 78 -7.93 -3.02 3.47
N ASP A 79 -7.91 -1.80 2.95
CA ASP A 79 -6.68 -1.16 2.48
C ASP A 79 -5.68 -1.00 3.63
N ARG A 80 -6.17 -0.70 4.84
CA ARG A 80 -5.34 -0.60 6.05
C ARG A 80 -4.79 -1.93 6.53
N GLU A 81 -5.57 -3.00 6.42
CA GLU A 81 -5.14 -4.34 6.83
C GLU A 81 -4.09 -4.90 5.85
N VAL A 82 -4.24 -4.60 4.55
CA VAL A 82 -3.36 -5.13 3.49
C VAL A 82 -2.11 -4.28 3.29
N ASN A 83 -2.24 -2.96 3.25
CA ASN A 83 -1.16 -2.02 2.90
C ASN A 83 -0.57 -1.29 4.11
N GLY A 84 -1.12 -1.52 5.30
CA GLY A 84 -0.67 -0.89 6.54
C GLY A 84 -1.53 0.30 6.97
N PRO A 85 -1.32 0.79 8.20
CA PRO A 85 -2.26 1.70 8.85
C PRO A 85 -2.32 3.09 8.23
N TRP A 86 -1.29 3.49 7.47
CA TRP A 86 -1.17 4.81 6.85
C TRP A 86 -1.28 4.69 5.33
N GLY A 87 -2.06 5.57 4.72
CA GLY A 87 -2.07 5.74 3.27
C GLY A 87 -1.02 6.77 2.82
N ASP A 88 -0.92 6.96 1.51
CA ASP A 88 0.05 7.87 0.89
C ASP A 88 -0.04 9.30 1.43
N ILE A 89 -1.27 9.78 1.72
CA ILE A 89 -1.50 11.13 2.23
C ILE A 89 -0.99 11.24 3.67
N GLU A 90 -1.24 10.24 4.51
CA GLU A 90 -0.76 10.21 5.88
C GLU A 90 0.78 10.20 5.93
N TYR A 91 1.42 9.39 5.08
CA TYR A 91 2.88 9.38 4.94
C TYR A 91 3.42 10.73 4.48
N LEU A 92 2.81 11.34 3.45
CA LEU A 92 3.24 12.63 2.90
C LEU A 92 3.06 13.77 3.92
N LEU A 93 1.95 13.77 4.66
CA LEU A 93 1.72 14.74 5.73
C LEU A 93 2.71 14.59 6.88
N HIS A 94 3.05 13.36 7.25
CA HIS A 94 4.07 13.09 8.26
C HIS A 94 5.45 13.59 7.84
N ASP A 95 5.86 13.33 6.61
CA ASP A 95 7.15 13.79 6.08
C ASP A 95 7.24 15.32 6.00
N ILE A 96 6.17 15.98 5.53
CA ILE A 96 6.08 17.46 5.53
C ILE A 96 6.20 17.99 6.97
N ALA A 97 5.47 17.41 7.91
CA ALA A 97 5.49 17.85 9.30
C ALA A 97 6.87 17.67 9.95
N ASN A 98 7.59 16.60 9.61
CA ASN A 98 8.95 16.35 10.08
C ASN A 98 9.96 17.31 9.43
N SER A 99 9.82 17.58 8.14
CA SER A 99 10.64 18.55 7.40
C SER A 99 10.50 19.97 7.98
N LEU A 100 9.29 20.39 8.32
CA LEU A 100 9.06 21.70 8.97
C LEU A 100 9.69 21.77 10.37
N ARG A 101 9.63 20.70 11.16
CA ARG A 101 10.28 20.64 12.48
C ARG A 101 11.79 20.67 12.37
N LEU A 102 12.36 19.98 11.39
CA LEU A 102 13.78 20.03 11.08
C LEU A 102 14.19 21.45 10.71
N LEU A 103 13.48 22.09 9.77
CA LEU A 103 13.75 23.45 9.33
C LEU A 103 13.69 24.45 10.49
N ASN A 104 12.65 24.38 11.33
CA ASN A 104 12.51 25.24 12.50
C ASN A 104 13.65 25.05 13.51
N THR A 105 14.10 23.80 13.68
CA THR A 105 15.24 23.48 14.55
C THR A 105 16.54 24.02 13.98
N THR A 106 16.77 23.84 12.68
CA THR A 106 17.94 24.40 11.97
C THR A 106 17.96 25.91 12.07
N TYR A 107 16.84 26.58 11.79
CA TYR A 107 16.71 28.03 11.93
C TYR A 107 17.03 28.50 13.36
N SER A 108 16.46 27.85 14.37
CA SER A 108 16.73 28.14 15.78
C SER A 108 18.21 27.96 16.15
N ASN A 109 18.88 26.97 15.56
CA ASN A 109 20.30 26.67 15.80
C ASN A 109 21.21 27.68 15.10
N VAL A 110 20.86 28.16 13.91
CA VAL A 110 21.61 29.19 13.19
C VAL A 110 21.57 30.52 13.93
N HIS A 111 20.42 30.89 14.49
CA HIS A 111 20.24 32.12 15.27
C HIS A 111 20.53 31.96 16.77
N ARG A 112 21.17 30.86 17.15
CA ARG A 112 21.49 30.56 18.54
C ARG A 112 22.59 31.50 19.07
N PRO A 113 22.48 32.01 20.31
CA PRO A 113 23.59 32.72 20.94
C PRO A 113 24.82 31.81 21.11
N LYS A 114 26.01 32.40 21.01
CA LYS A 114 27.27 31.68 21.10
C LYS A 114 27.41 31.02 22.47
N GLY A 115 27.61 29.70 22.50
CA GLY A 115 27.74 28.91 23.74
C GLY A 115 26.47 28.26 24.29
N ALA A 116 25.28 28.59 23.77
CA ALA A 116 24.07 27.83 24.13
C ALA A 116 24.13 26.39 23.55
N PRO A 117 23.34 25.42 24.04
CA PRO A 117 23.30 24.05 23.50
C PRO A 117 22.51 23.95 22.19
N GLN A 118 22.85 22.98 21.32
CA GLN A 118 22.18 22.80 20.03
C GLN A 118 20.85 22.06 20.26
N ARG A 119 19.76 22.57 19.68
CA ARG A 119 18.48 21.90 19.73
C ARG A 119 18.48 20.76 18.73
N LYS A 120 18.00 19.59 19.16
CA LYS A 120 17.75 18.44 18.28
C LYS A 120 16.30 18.48 17.82
N PRO A 121 16.02 18.16 16.54
CA PRO A 121 14.65 18.10 16.05
C PRO A 121 13.93 16.93 16.72
N THR A 122 12.68 17.14 17.10
CA THR A 122 11.78 16.09 17.61
C THR A 122 10.80 15.72 16.52
N PHE A 123 10.92 14.51 15.97
CA PHE A 123 10.04 14.03 14.90
C PHE A 123 8.75 13.43 15.46
N LEU A 124 7.71 13.39 14.64
CA LEU A 124 6.46 12.70 14.99
C LEU A 124 6.65 11.19 14.91
N PRO A 125 5.97 10.42 15.77
CA PRO A 125 5.98 8.97 15.68
C PRO A 125 5.37 8.51 14.35
N GLY A 126 6.07 7.63 13.65
CA GLY A 126 5.62 6.91 12.46
C GLY A 126 4.86 5.61 12.78
N PRO A 127 4.24 4.97 11.78
CA PRO A 127 3.54 3.69 11.94
C PRO A 127 4.53 2.54 12.20
N ASP A 128 5.76 2.68 11.71
CA ASP A 128 6.86 1.74 11.86
C ASP A 128 7.79 2.07 13.04
N ASP A 129 7.46 3.10 13.84
CA ASP A 129 8.26 3.50 15.03
C ASP A 129 8.13 2.51 16.20
N LYS A 130 7.75 1.26 15.94
CA LYS A 130 8.11 0.14 16.82
C LYS A 130 9.63 0.12 16.89
N LYS A 131 10.18 0.85 17.88
CA LYS A 131 11.59 1.00 18.22
C LYS A 131 12.42 -0.10 17.57
N GLN A 132 12.93 0.18 16.37
CA GLN A 132 14.21 -0.39 16.00
C GLN A 132 15.13 0.15 17.08
N ASP A 133 15.56 -0.72 17.99
CA ASP A 133 16.69 -0.45 18.85
C ASP A 133 17.80 -0.04 17.90
N ALA A 134 17.95 1.28 17.73
CA ALA A 134 19.00 1.84 16.92
C ALA A 134 20.27 1.40 17.62
N ASP A 135 20.92 0.39 17.06
CA ASP A 135 22.22 -0.07 17.47
C ASP A 135 23.07 1.19 17.69
N PRO A 136 23.55 1.48 18.91
CA PRO A 136 24.18 2.75 19.23
C PRO A 136 25.51 2.82 18.49
N ARG A 137 25.45 3.20 17.20
CA ARG A 137 26.62 3.39 16.36
C ARG A 137 27.45 4.49 17.01
N SER A 138 28.69 4.15 17.33
CA SER A 138 29.61 5.11 17.95
C SER A 138 29.94 6.20 16.94
N GLU A 139 30.23 7.42 17.42
CA GLU A 139 30.65 8.55 16.57
C GLU A 139 31.84 8.18 15.67
N GLN A 140 32.68 7.23 16.12
CA GLN A 140 33.81 6.69 15.38
C GLN A 140 33.40 5.86 14.15
N GLN A 141 32.30 5.09 14.23
CA GLN A 141 31.79 4.32 13.09
C GLN A 141 31.20 5.25 12.02
N ILE A 142 30.50 6.30 12.44
CA ILE A 142 29.92 7.31 11.55
C ILE A 142 31.04 8.05 10.80
N GLN A 143 32.11 8.43 11.49
CA GLN A 143 33.25 9.11 10.87
C GLN A 143 33.98 8.21 9.86
N ALA A 144 34.18 6.93 10.19
CA ALA A 144 34.85 5.98 9.30
C ALA A 144 34.06 5.74 7.99
N GLU A 145 32.73 5.70 8.06
CA GLU A 145 31.87 5.59 6.86
C GLU A 145 31.93 6.85 6.00
N GLN A 146 31.93 8.03 6.61
CA GLN A 146 32.06 9.30 5.89
C GLN A 146 33.42 9.40 5.17
N ASP A 147 34.51 9.03 5.84
CA ASP A 147 35.83 9.02 5.25
C ASP A 147 35.92 8.01 4.09
N HIS A 148 35.28 6.85 4.24
CA HIS A 148 35.18 5.84 3.18
C HIS A 148 34.40 6.36 1.95
N LEU A 149 33.25 7.01 2.16
CA LEU A 149 32.44 7.59 1.09
C LEU A 149 33.19 8.71 0.35
N LEU A 150 33.91 9.55 1.07
CA LEU A 150 34.75 10.59 0.47
C LEU A 150 35.89 9.99 -0.36
N ALA A 151 36.50 8.90 0.11
CA ALA A 151 37.53 8.20 -0.64
C ALA A 151 37.00 7.57 -1.94
N VAL A 152 35.79 6.98 -1.92
CA VAL A 152 35.14 6.43 -3.12
C VAL A 152 34.79 7.54 -4.11
N LEU A 153 34.23 8.67 -3.64
CA LEU A 153 33.87 9.80 -4.50
C LEU A 153 35.11 10.53 -5.08
N ALA A 154 36.23 10.51 -4.38
CA ALA A 154 37.49 11.05 -4.87
C ALA A 154 38.15 10.14 -5.92
N ARG A 155 37.89 8.82 -5.87
CA ARG A 155 38.43 7.82 -6.80
C ARG A 155 37.84 7.95 -8.21
N ASP A 156 36.60 8.38 -8.35
CA ASP A 156 35.90 8.53 -9.64
C ASP A 156 36.22 9.85 -10.38
N ARG A 157 37.13 10.69 -9.86
CA ARG A 157 37.53 11.97 -10.48
C ARG A 157 38.99 12.03 -10.94
N GLY A 158 39.71 10.91 -10.97
CA GLY A 158 41.06 10.78 -11.55
C GLY A 158 41.05 9.89 -12.78
#